data_AF-A0A7I7Q066-F1
#
_entry.id   AF-A0A7I7Q066-F1
#
_cell.length_a   1.000
_cell.length_b   1.000
_cell.length_c   1.000
_cell.angle_alpha   90.00
_cell.angle_beta   90.00
_cell.angle_gamma   90.00
#
_symmetry.space_group_name_H-M   'P 1'
#
loop_
_entity.id
_entity.type
_entity.pdbx_description
1 polymer ?
#
loop_
_entity_poly.entity_id
_entity_poly.type
_entity_poly.pdbx_seq_one_letter_code
_entity_poly.pdbx_strand_id
1 'polypeptide(L)'
;MNLPTEVNLDQAALAAHARNWSQTEYHAVGTCAMGVDERAVVDPELKVRGVEGLRVVDASVMPAIISGNTNAATVMIAEKGADLIKNSRCPRADTRR
;
A
#
# COMPACT_ATOMS: atom_id res chain seq x y z
N MET A 1 9.44 17.46 -17.33
CA MET A 1 8.92 18.19 -16.17
C MET A 1 8.32 19.49 -16.67
N ASN A 2 7.01 19.71 -16.47
CA ASN A 2 6.37 20.94 -16.95
C ASN A 2 6.59 22.07 -15.94
N LEU A 3 7.77 22.67 -16.00
CA LEU A 3 8.13 23.80 -15.15
C LEU A 3 7.48 25.09 -15.69
N PRO A 4 7.13 26.04 -14.81
CA PRO A 4 6.72 27.36 -15.27
C PRO A 4 7.84 28.01 -16.09
N THR A 5 7.47 28.69 -17.17
CA THR A 5 8.41 29.40 -18.04
C THR A 5 8.85 30.74 -17.47
N GLU A 6 8.06 31.32 -16.56
CA GLU A 6 8.40 32.53 -15.83
C GLU A 6 9.09 32.21 -14.50
N VAL A 7 10.14 32.96 -14.19
CA VAL A 7 10.83 32.94 -12.89
C VAL A 7 10.34 34.13 -12.08
N ASN A 8 10.00 33.95 -10.80
CA ASN A 8 9.33 34.91 -9.89
C ASN A 8 7.78 34.92 -9.90
N LEU A 9 7.17 33.75 -9.99
CA LEU A 9 5.72 33.61 -9.72
C LEU A 9 5.39 33.89 -8.25
N ASP A 10 4.26 34.53 -8.01
CA ASP A 10 3.70 34.66 -6.67
C ASP A 10 3.11 33.32 -6.16
N GLN A 11 2.69 33.28 -4.90
CA GLN A 11 2.13 32.06 -4.28
C GLN A 11 0.84 31.59 -4.97
N ALA A 12 0.02 32.52 -5.46
CA ALA A 12 -1.24 32.17 -6.11
C ALA A 12 -0.99 31.49 -7.47
N ALA A 13 -0.04 32.03 -8.23
CA ALA A 13 0.39 31.50 -9.51
C ALA A 13 1.11 30.16 -9.37
N LEU A 14 2.00 30.00 -8.38
CA LEU A 14 2.64 28.71 -8.07
C LEU A 14 1.61 27.63 -7.71
N ALA A 15 0.64 27.96 -6.87
CA ALA A 15 -0.41 27.03 -6.48
C ALA A 15 -1.33 26.66 -7.67
N ALA A 16 -1.61 27.61 -8.56
CA ALA A 16 -2.37 27.34 -9.80
C ALA A 16 -1.59 26.41 -10.74
N HIS A 17 -0.29 26.64 -10.90
CA HIS A 17 0.59 25.78 -11.70
C HIS A 17 0.63 24.35 -11.14
N ALA A 18 0.81 24.20 -9.83
CA ALA A 18 0.78 22.89 -9.17
C ALA A 18 -0.54 22.16 -9.45
N ARG A 19 -1.69 22.81 -9.25
CA ARG A 19 -3.01 22.20 -9.53
C ARG A 19 -3.17 21.74 -10.98
N ASN A 20 -2.64 22.50 -11.95
CA ASN A 20 -2.80 22.20 -13.37
C ASN A 20 -1.87 21.08 -13.87
N TRP A 21 -0.72 20.90 -13.23
CA TRP A 21 0.35 20.05 -13.75
C TRP A 21 0.79 18.93 -12.81
N SER A 22 0.32 18.90 -11.56
CA SER A 22 0.53 17.77 -10.67
C SER A 22 -0.05 16.49 -11.26
N GLN A 23 0.72 15.41 -11.19
CA GLN A 23 0.33 14.07 -11.60
C GLN A 23 0.70 13.08 -10.50
N THR A 24 0.22 11.85 -10.66
CA THR A 24 0.67 10.75 -9.81
C THR A 24 2.10 10.34 -10.19
N GLU A 25 2.90 9.98 -9.20
CA GLU A 25 4.16 9.25 -9.38
C GLU A 25 3.94 7.72 -9.31
N TYR A 26 2.69 7.26 -9.46
CA TYR A 26 2.28 5.85 -9.50
C TYR A 26 2.55 5.07 -8.21
N HIS A 27 2.63 5.76 -7.07
CA HIS A 27 2.84 5.17 -5.74
C HIS A 27 1.51 5.02 -4.95
N ALA A 28 0.51 4.37 -5.55
CA ALA A 28 -0.78 4.13 -4.89
C ALA A 28 -0.65 3.10 -3.76
N VAL A 29 -1.21 3.41 -2.59
CA VAL A 29 -1.16 2.59 -1.37
C VAL A 29 -2.43 2.77 -0.51
N GLY A 30 -2.60 1.96 0.54
CA GLY A 30 -3.51 2.23 1.66
C GLY A 30 -4.98 1.85 1.48
N THR A 31 -5.39 1.32 0.33
CA THR A 31 -6.79 0.91 0.11
C THR A 31 -7.22 -0.32 0.92
N CYS A 32 -6.27 -1.14 1.38
CA CYS A 32 -6.49 -2.26 2.30
C CYS A 32 -5.61 -2.10 3.56
N ALA A 33 -5.56 -0.90 4.12
CA ALA A 33 -4.64 -0.53 5.21
C ALA A 33 -4.57 -1.59 6.34
N MET A 34 -3.35 -1.99 6.65
CA MET A 34 -3.00 -2.84 7.79
C MET A 34 -3.10 -2.03 9.09
N GLY A 35 -3.72 -2.60 10.13
CA GLY A 35 -3.78 -1.95 11.43
C GLY A 35 -4.52 -2.76 12.49
N VAL A 36 -4.69 -2.15 13.65
CA VAL A 36 -5.42 -2.70 14.80
C VAL A 36 -6.66 -1.87 15.19
N ASP A 37 -6.86 -0.73 14.53
CA ASP A 37 -8.02 0.13 14.73
C ASP A 37 -9.25 -0.35 13.94
N GLU A 38 -10.39 0.30 14.13
CA GLU A 38 -11.65 -0.06 13.46
C GLU A 38 -11.64 0.19 11.94
N ARG A 39 -10.73 1.04 11.44
CA ARG A 39 -10.62 1.38 10.02
C ARG A 39 -9.69 0.43 9.25
N ALA A 40 -8.92 -0.40 9.95
CA ALA A 40 -8.05 -1.39 9.33
C ALA A 40 -8.84 -2.45 8.55
N VAL A 41 -8.36 -2.76 7.34
CA VAL A 41 -8.94 -3.78 6.45
C VAL A 41 -8.27 -5.13 6.67
N VAL A 42 -6.94 -5.13 6.86
CA VAL A 42 -6.17 -6.32 7.23
C VAL A 42 -5.53 -6.16 8.61
N ASP A 43 -5.32 -7.27 9.29
CA ASP A 43 -4.57 -7.31 10.56
C ASP A 43 -3.05 -7.28 10.33
N PRO A 44 -2.21 -7.19 11.38
CA PRO A 44 -0.75 -7.22 11.25
C PRO A 44 -0.16 -8.51 10.64
N GLU A 45 -0.97 -9.57 10.49
CA GLU A 45 -0.61 -10.80 9.78
C GLU A 45 -1.15 -10.85 8.34
N LEU A 46 -1.58 -9.69 7.84
CA LEU A 46 -2.12 -9.45 6.50
C LEU A 46 -3.43 -10.17 6.20
N LYS A 47 -4.13 -10.69 7.23
CA LYS A 47 -5.41 -11.39 7.07
C LYS A 47 -6.53 -10.38 6.92
N VAL A 48 -7.42 -10.61 5.96
CA VAL A 48 -8.62 -9.78 5.78
C VAL A 48 -9.55 -9.99 6.97
N ARG A 49 -9.92 -8.89 7.64
CA ARG A 49 -10.78 -8.97 8.82
C ARG A 49 -12.18 -9.43 8.42
N GLY A 50 -12.69 -10.45 9.13
CA GLY A 50 -14.00 -11.03 8.87
C GLY A 50 -14.06 -12.02 7.70
N VAL A 51 -12.93 -12.35 7.07
CA VAL A 51 -12.86 -13.35 5.99
C VAL A 51 -11.82 -14.41 6.32
N GLU A 52 -12.23 -15.67 6.36
CA GLU A 52 -11.33 -16.78 6.64
C GLU A 52 -10.46 -17.11 5.41
N GLY A 53 -9.18 -17.44 5.64
CA GLY A 53 -8.29 -17.94 4.59
C GLY A 53 -7.84 -16.91 3.55
N LEU A 54 -8.19 -15.63 3.69
CA LEU A 54 -7.85 -14.57 2.74
C LEU A 54 -6.80 -13.60 3.31
N ARG A 55 -5.83 -13.25 2.47
CA ARG A 55 -4.82 -12.22 2.75
C ARG A 55 -4.66 -11.26 1.58
N VAL A 56 -4.25 -10.03 1.88
CA VAL A 56 -3.82 -9.04 0.87
C VAL A 56 -2.32 -8.82 1.04
N VAL A 57 -1.55 -8.95 -0.04
CA VAL A 57 -0.08 -8.87 0.00
C VAL A 57 0.41 -8.01 -1.17
N ASP A 58 0.25 -6.71 -1.03
CA ASP A 58 0.74 -5.69 -1.97
C ASP A 58 0.84 -4.33 -1.27
N ALA A 59 1.06 -3.25 -2.03
CA ALA A 59 1.19 -1.90 -1.48
C ALA A 59 -0.09 -1.35 -0.82
N SER A 60 -1.26 -1.92 -1.11
CA SER A 60 -2.53 -1.47 -0.52
C SER A 60 -2.59 -1.65 0.99
N VAL A 61 -1.77 -2.54 1.56
CA VAL A 61 -1.72 -2.78 3.01
C VAL A 61 -0.93 -1.72 3.77
N MET A 62 -0.13 -0.89 3.10
CA MET A 62 0.60 0.19 3.77
C MET A 62 -0.40 1.21 4.33
N PRO A 63 -0.45 1.47 5.66
CA PRO A 63 -1.43 2.40 6.23
C PRO A 63 -1.20 3.87 5.81
N ALA A 64 0.03 4.20 5.40
CA ALA A 64 0.40 5.48 4.81
C ALA A 64 1.52 5.28 3.79
N ILE A 65 1.67 6.21 2.85
CA ILE A 65 2.76 6.20 1.88
C ILE A 65 4.10 6.39 2.59
N ILE A 66 5.10 5.61 2.17
CA ILE A 66 6.47 5.75 2.67
C ILE A 66 7.19 6.92 2.00
N SER A 67 8.22 7.45 2.66
CA SER A 67 9.11 8.45 2.07
C SER A 67 10.09 7.80 1.10
N GLY A 68 9.61 7.42 -0.09
CA GLY A 68 10.40 6.82 -1.16
C GLY A 68 9.56 6.08 -2.19
N ASN A 69 10.22 5.50 -3.18
CA ASN A 69 9.55 4.71 -4.20
C ASN A 69 8.99 3.42 -3.59
N THR A 70 7.73 3.09 -3.87
CA THR A 70 7.02 2.00 -3.20
C THR A 70 7.47 0.61 -3.62
N ASN A 71 8.16 0.47 -4.76
CA ASN A 71 8.57 -0.83 -5.30
C ASN A 71 9.32 -1.71 -4.28
N ALA A 72 10.40 -1.18 -3.68
CA ALA A 72 11.20 -1.93 -2.72
C ALA A 72 10.37 -2.34 -1.49
N ALA A 73 9.53 -1.45 -0.98
CA ALA A 73 8.66 -1.76 0.15
C ALA A 73 7.60 -2.82 -0.21
N THR A 74 7.02 -2.76 -1.41
CA THR A 74 6.07 -3.77 -1.91
C THR A 74 6.72 -5.14 -2.03
N VAL A 75 7.95 -5.23 -2.53
CA VAL A 75 8.72 -6.49 -2.56
C VAL A 75 8.94 -7.03 -1.14
N MET A 76 9.30 -6.18 -0.19
CA MET A 76 9.49 -6.61 1.20
C MET A 76 8.19 -7.04 1.89
N ILE A 77 7.05 -6.42 1.55
CA ILE A 77 5.73 -6.88 1.98
C ILE A 77 5.44 -8.27 1.41
N ALA A 78 5.78 -8.51 0.13
CA ALA A 78 5.61 -9.81 -0.50
C ALA A 78 6.48 -10.89 0.17
N GLU A 79 7.74 -10.61 0.45
CA GLU A 79 8.64 -11.51 1.19
C GLU A 79 8.07 -11.85 2.58
N LYS A 80 7.66 -10.83 3.34
CA LYS A 80 7.04 -11.04 4.65
C LYS A 80 5.72 -11.82 4.57
N GLY A 81 4.90 -11.51 3.58
CA GLY A 81 3.63 -12.21 3.32
C GLY A 81 3.85 -13.68 2.98
N ALA A 82 4.87 -13.99 2.18
CA ALA A 82 5.24 -15.36 1.86
C ALA A 82 5.63 -16.16 3.13
N ASP A 83 6.40 -15.57 4.04
CA ASP A 83 6.74 -16.19 5.33
C ASP A 83 5.50 -16.42 6.20
N LEU A 84 4.62 -15.42 6.31
CA LEU A 84 3.36 -15.56 7.06
C LEU A 84 2.50 -16.69 6.51
N ILE A 85 2.39 -16.81 5.17
CA ILE A 85 1.63 -17.89 4.51
C ILE A 85 2.26 -19.26 4.79
N LYS A 86 3.59 -19.39 4.69
CA LYS A 86 4.30 -20.65 4.97
C LYS A 86 4.11 -21.09 6.43
N ASN A 87 4.20 -20.15 7.37
CA ASN A 87 4.07 -20.40 8.81
C ASN A 87 2.62 -20.62 9.25
N SER A 88 1.65 -20.22 8.45
CA SER A 88 0.20 -20.39 8.72
C SER A 88 -0.35 -21.74 8.29
N ARG A 89 0.48 -22.69 7.84
CA ARG A 89 -0.01 -24.00 7.39
C ARG A 89 -0.69 -24.74 8.56
N CYS A 90 -2.02 -24.73 8.51
CA CYS A 90 -2.86 -25.73 9.18
C CYS A 90 -2.43 -27.13 8.72
N PRO A 91 -2.40 -28.17 9.58
CA PRO A 91 -2.24 -29.55 9.13
C PRO A 91 -3.22 -29.80 7.99
N ARG A 92 -2.76 -30.36 6.87
CA ARG A 92 -3.64 -30.71 5.76
C ARG A 92 -4.82 -31.48 6.33
N ALA A 93 -6.05 -31.02 6.10
CA ALA A 93 -7.21 -31.85 6.35
C ALA A 93 -6.96 -33.18 5.62
N ASP A 94 -6.91 -34.27 6.37
CA ASP A 94 -6.68 -35.60 5.83
C ASP A 94 -7.81 -35.90 4.84
N THR A 95 -7.49 -35.86 3.54
CA THR A 95 -8.43 -36.19 2.48
C THR A 95 -8.48 -37.69 2.21
N ARG A 96 -7.93 -38.55 3.09
CA ARG A 96 -8.19 -39.98 3.06
C ARG A 96 -9.60 -40.28 3.59
N ARG A 97 -10.55 -40.32 2.67
CA ARG A 97 -11.68 -41.25 2.73
C ARG A 97 -11.44 -42.37 1.75
#